data_AF-A0A399GA71-F1
#
_entry.id   AF-A0A399GA71-F1
#
_cell.length_a   1.000
_cell.length_b   1.000
_cell.length_c   1.000
_cell.angle_alpha   90.00
_cell.angle_beta   90.00
_cell.angle_gamma   90.00
#
_symmetry.space_group_name_H-M   'P 1'
#
loop_
_entity.id
_entity.type
_entity.pdbx_description
1 polymer ?
#
loop_
_entity_poly.entity_id
_entity_poly.type
_entity_poly.pdbx_seq_one_letter_code
_entity_poly.pdbx_strand_id
1 'polypeptide(L)'
;MAETAGLVIGAVSLSTLFTSCVDCFEYVQLGRNFGKDYQRSLLKLDIAKLRLSRWADVVDESRNQYRASVGTSAEAEKVKEILGEIVACFADAEKVSQRFKSKSSSTELQVYDVNTDLEPSLRTMHDKMRDLALKRQCRSTVRQKTAWALYEKKHFDRLISDVVELVDGLTQLFPATQQRQSELVVEEVREIESQPAFAELETAAEGIDTLLASSIQQALAAQGSHNFTKNTATDEANAQYGDEYARGAQHAGSGHTFNENMASGKAKAQYGNRYL
;
A
#
# COMPACT_ATOMS: atom_id res chain seq x y z
N MET A 1 23.37 25.37 11.00
CA MET A 1 23.13 26.05 9.72
C MET A 1 22.06 25.25 9.00
N ALA A 2 20.86 25.81 8.84
CA ALA A 2 19.77 25.15 8.15
C ALA A 2 19.85 25.55 6.68
N GLU A 3 20.12 24.58 5.81
CA GLU A 3 19.86 24.78 4.38
C GLU A 3 18.35 24.70 4.18
N THR A 4 17.70 25.87 4.15
CA THR A 4 16.39 25.99 3.52
C THR A 4 16.59 25.80 2.02
N ALA A 5 16.57 24.53 1.58
CA ALA A 5 16.53 24.19 0.17
C ALA A 5 15.15 24.57 -0.37
N GLY A 6 14.99 25.84 -0.76
CA GLY A 6 13.97 26.21 -1.72
C GLY A 6 14.28 25.47 -3.02
N LEU A 7 13.51 24.42 -3.31
CA LEU A 7 13.63 23.68 -4.56
C LEU A 7 13.25 24.63 -5.71
N VAL A 8 14.24 25.16 -6.42
CA VAL A 8 14.03 25.87 -7.68
C VAL A 8 13.65 24.81 -8.72
N ILE A 9 12.37 24.73 -9.09
CA ILE A 9 11.77 23.67 -9.94
C ILE A 9 12.25 23.75 -11.42
N GLY A 10 12.92 24.83 -11.83
CA GLY A 10 13.15 25.18 -13.24
C GLY A 10 14.04 24.26 -14.09
N ALA A 11 14.72 23.24 -13.53
CA ALA A 11 15.62 22.37 -14.29
C ALA A 11 15.58 20.86 -13.92
N VAL A 12 14.62 20.44 -13.09
CA VAL A 12 14.59 19.05 -12.58
C VAL A 12 13.79 18.14 -13.52
N SER A 13 14.36 16.99 -13.89
CA SER A 13 13.65 15.98 -14.69
C SER A 13 12.50 15.35 -13.90
N LEU A 14 11.47 14.89 -14.61
CA LEU A 14 10.32 14.16 -14.02
C LEU A 14 10.79 12.95 -13.19
N SER A 15 11.72 12.15 -13.71
CA SER A 15 12.30 11.00 -13.00
C SER A 15 12.97 11.41 -11.68
N THR A 16 13.68 12.55 -11.65
CA THR A 16 14.30 13.05 -10.41
C THR A 16 13.26 13.54 -9.40
N LEU A 17 12.16 14.17 -9.86
CA LEU A 17 11.06 14.55 -8.99
C LEU A 17 10.34 13.33 -8.41
N PHE A 18 10.08 12.29 -9.21
CA PHE A 18 9.51 11.03 -8.71
C PHE A 18 10.38 10.40 -7.64
N THR A 19 11.68 10.24 -7.91
CA THR A 19 12.62 9.74 -6.90
C THR A 19 12.56 10.58 -5.64
N SER A 20 12.54 11.91 -5.77
CA SER A 20 12.48 12.81 -4.61
C SER A 20 11.20 12.65 -3.80
N CYS A 21 10.04 12.48 -4.45
CA CYS A 21 8.78 12.25 -3.76
C CYS A 21 8.78 10.93 -2.98
N VAL A 22 9.23 9.84 -3.60
CA VAL A 22 9.31 8.53 -2.93
C VAL A 22 10.33 8.54 -1.79
N ASP A 23 11.47 9.22 -1.97
CA ASP A 23 12.48 9.41 -0.93
C ASP A 23 11.92 10.19 0.28
N CYS A 24 11.02 11.16 0.07
CA CYS A 24 10.45 11.94 1.17
C CYS A 24 9.80 11.07 2.25
N PHE A 25 9.17 9.95 1.87
CA PHE A 25 8.56 9.00 2.81
C PHE A 25 9.60 8.32 3.71
N GLU A 26 10.81 8.07 3.18
CA GLU A 26 11.88 7.36 3.90
C GLU A 26 12.45 8.17 5.08
N TYR A 27 12.25 9.49 5.08
CA TYR A 27 12.78 10.37 6.11
C TYR A 27 11.78 10.64 7.24
N VAL A 28 10.54 10.15 7.14
CA VAL A 28 9.49 10.39 8.12
C VAL A 28 9.55 9.37 9.24
N GLN A 29 9.72 9.87 10.47
CA GLN A 29 9.55 9.12 11.71
C GLN A 29 8.24 9.52 12.40
N LEU A 30 7.68 8.65 13.23
CA LEU A 30 6.46 8.94 14.00
C LEU A 30 6.80 9.08 15.49
N GLY A 31 6.30 10.15 16.11
CA GLY A 31 6.49 10.44 17.53
C GLY A 31 5.74 9.46 18.44
N ARG A 32 6.22 9.26 19.67
CA ARG A 32 5.56 8.40 20.68
C ARG A 32 4.13 8.82 21.03
N ASN A 33 3.80 10.09 20.80
CA ASN A 33 2.45 10.64 20.99
C ASN A 33 1.39 9.99 20.08
N PHE A 34 1.79 9.26 19.03
CA PHE A 34 0.86 8.48 18.23
C PHE A 34 0.21 7.34 19.02
N GLY A 35 0.90 6.81 20.05
CA GLY A 35 0.36 5.77 20.91
C GLY A 35 -0.22 4.59 20.11
N LYS A 36 -1.49 4.28 20.36
CA LYS A 36 -2.25 3.22 19.67
C LYS A 36 -2.42 3.43 18.16
N ASP A 37 -2.28 4.67 17.67
CA ASP A 37 -2.45 4.99 16.25
C ASP A 37 -1.16 4.82 15.44
N TYR A 38 -0.02 4.53 16.09
CA TYR A 38 1.29 4.42 15.45
C TYR A 38 1.29 3.42 14.29
N GLN A 39 0.88 2.18 14.56
CA GLN A 39 0.96 1.08 13.58
C GLN A 39 0.08 1.35 12.37
N ARG A 40 -1.17 1.79 12.58
CA ARG A 40 -2.06 2.17 11.48
C ARG A 40 -1.52 3.37 10.70
N SER A 41 -0.94 4.36 11.37
CA SER A 41 -0.35 5.53 10.70
C SER A 41 0.87 5.14 9.87
N LEU A 42 1.71 4.21 10.35
CA LEU A 42 2.82 3.69 9.56
C LEU A 42 2.33 2.99 8.28
N LEU A 43 1.34 2.09 8.40
CA LEU A 43 0.74 1.43 7.23
C LEU A 43 0.16 2.45 6.23
N LYS A 44 -0.51 3.50 6.70
CA LYS A 44 -1.03 4.57 5.84
C LYS A 44 0.08 5.26 5.05
N LEU A 45 1.24 5.49 5.66
CA LEU A 45 2.41 6.05 5.01
C LEU A 45 2.97 5.08 3.94
N ASP A 46 3.07 3.79 4.26
CA ASP A 46 3.53 2.75 3.34
C ASP A 46 2.59 2.60 2.13
N ILE A 47 1.28 2.63 2.35
CA ILE A 47 0.26 2.55 1.30
C ILE A 47 0.34 3.77 0.38
N ALA A 48 0.44 4.98 0.93
CA ALA A 48 0.58 6.20 0.14
C ALA A 48 1.86 6.17 -0.72
N LYS A 49 2.98 5.69 -0.15
CA LYS A 49 4.24 5.50 -0.88
C LYS A 49 4.09 4.46 -2.00
N LEU A 50 3.50 3.30 -1.70
CA LEU A 50 3.30 2.23 -2.66
C LEU A 50 2.42 2.70 -3.82
N ARG A 51 1.33 3.41 -3.53
CA ARG A 51 0.43 3.99 -4.51
C ARG A 51 1.14 4.97 -5.45
N LEU A 52 1.91 5.90 -4.91
CA LEU A 52 2.70 6.84 -5.72
C LEU A 52 3.72 6.09 -6.60
N SER A 53 4.41 5.09 -6.05
CA SER A 53 5.38 4.29 -6.80
C SER A 53 4.74 3.53 -7.97
N ARG A 54 3.52 2.99 -7.75
CA ARG A 54 2.74 2.27 -8.76
C ARG A 54 2.34 3.19 -9.90
N TRP A 55 1.84 4.37 -9.59
CA TRP A 55 1.51 5.37 -10.61
C TRP A 55 2.75 5.72 -11.45
N ALA A 56 3.92 5.91 -10.80
CA ALA A 56 5.16 6.29 -11.48
C ALA A 56 5.66 5.18 -12.43
N ASP A 57 5.55 3.92 -12.00
CA ASP A 57 5.93 2.74 -12.78
C ASP A 57 5.11 2.64 -14.07
N VAL A 58 3.79 2.81 -14.00
CA VAL A 58 2.93 2.78 -15.20
C VAL A 58 3.26 3.92 -16.17
N VAL A 59 3.54 5.11 -15.65
CA VAL A 59 3.90 6.25 -16.50
C VAL A 59 5.26 6.03 -17.15
N ASP A 60 6.25 5.45 -16.47
CA ASP A 60 7.55 5.13 -17.07
C ASP A 60 7.46 3.99 -18.11
N GLU A 61 6.72 2.91 -17.79
CA GLU A 61 6.40 1.83 -18.74
C GLU A 61 5.71 2.38 -19.99
N SER A 62 4.74 3.29 -19.82
CA SER A 62 4.05 3.92 -20.95
C SER A 62 5.00 4.78 -21.80
N ARG A 63 6.01 5.43 -21.23
CA ARG A 63 7.02 6.17 -22.00
C ARG A 63 7.92 5.25 -22.81
N ASN A 64 8.19 4.05 -22.30
CA ASN A 64 8.99 3.04 -22.98
C ASN A 64 8.22 2.31 -24.09
N GLN A 65 6.93 2.02 -23.87
CA GLN A 65 6.06 1.39 -24.89
C GLN A 65 5.56 2.41 -25.94
N TYR A 66 5.32 3.66 -25.55
CA TYR A 66 4.85 4.75 -26.40
C TYR A 66 5.95 5.80 -26.60
N ARG A 67 7.05 5.44 -27.28
CA ARG A 67 7.99 6.41 -27.88
C ARG A 67 7.33 7.35 -28.92
N ALA A 68 6.01 7.29 -29.11
CA ALA A 68 5.24 8.06 -30.07
C ALA A 68 4.23 9.06 -29.48
N SER A 69 3.98 9.10 -28.16
CA SER A 69 3.15 10.15 -27.57
C SER A 69 3.49 10.39 -26.10
N VAL A 70 4.61 11.07 -25.85
CA VAL A 70 4.65 11.89 -24.63
C VAL A 70 3.58 12.94 -24.84
N GLY A 71 2.62 12.96 -23.92
CA GLY A 71 1.59 13.96 -23.82
C GLY A 71 2.13 15.36 -24.06
N THR A 72 1.27 16.24 -24.56
CA THR A 72 1.61 17.62 -24.89
C THR A 72 2.49 18.25 -23.80
N SER A 73 3.42 19.14 -24.15
CA SER A 73 4.30 19.83 -23.18
C SER A 73 3.57 20.30 -21.92
N ALA A 74 2.27 20.64 -22.01
CA ALA A 74 1.42 21.01 -20.89
C ALA A 74 1.15 19.90 -19.86
N GLU A 75 0.94 18.64 -20.28
CA GLU A 75 0.69 17.52 -19.35
C GLU A 75 1.96 17.18 -18.57
N ALA A 76 3.12 17.20 -19.24
CA ALA A 76 4.40 17.01 -18.57
C ALA A 76 4.69 18.10 -17.54
N GLU A 77 4.35 19.37 -17.82
CA GLU A 77 4.48 20.47 -16.85
C GLU A 77 3.51 20.32 -15.67
N LYS A 78 2.24 19.95 -15.90
CA LYS A 78 1.29 19.68 -14.82
C LYS A 78 1.76 18.55 -13.90
N VAL A 79 2.34 17.49 -14.45
CA VAL A 79 2.92 16.41 -13.64
C VAL A 79 4.08 16.93 -12.80
N LYS A 80 4.98 17.75 -13.36
CA LYS A 80 6.07 18.35 -12.58
C LYS A 80 5.54 19.23 -11.45
N GLU A 81 4.49 20.02 -11.71
CA GLU A 81 3.83 20.88 -10.73
C GLU A 81 3.30 20.05 -9.55
N ILE A 82 2.48 19.03 -9.84
CA ILE A 82 1.89 18.17 -8.79
C ILE A 82 2.96 17.44 -7.98
N LEU A 83 4.02 16.93 -8.61
CA LEU A 83 5.14 16.33 -7.88
C LEU A 83 5.92 17.34 -7.03
N GLY A 84 6.09 18.56 -7.55
CA GLY A 84 6.67 19.66 -6.79
C GLY A 84 5.84 19.98 -5.54
N GLU A 85 4.52 19.97 -5.67
CA GLU A 85 3.59 20.14 -4.55
C GLU A 85 3.70 19.00 -3.53
N ILE A 86 3.81 17.74 -3.96
CA ILE A 86 4.05 16.61 -3.04
C ILE A 86 5.33 16.87 -2.22
N VAL A 87 6.45 17.24 -2.87
CA VAL A 87 7.70 17.57 -2.17
C VAL A 87 7.49 18.74 -1.20
N ALA A 88 6.71 19.75 -1.59
CA ALA A 88 6.39 20.89 -0.74
C ALA A 88 5.57 20.49 0.50
N CYS A 89 4.60 19.57 0.37
CA CYS A 89 3.83 19.05 1.51
C CYS A 89 4.74 18.43 2.58
N PHE A 90 5.72 17.62 2.18
CA PHE A 90 6.71 17.06 3.12
C PHE A 90 7.60 18.14 3.73
N ALA A 91 8.06 19.12 2.93
CA ALA A 91 8.88 20.21 3.44
C ALA A 91 8.13 21.09 4.46
N ASP A 92 6.85 21.35 4.23
CA ASP A 92 6.02 22.11 5.16
C ASP A 92 5.71 21.33 6.44
N ALA A 93 5.46 20.02 6.33
CA ALA A 93 5.34 19.14 7.48
C ALA A 93 6.64 19.08 8.31
N GLU A 94 7.81 19.07 7.66
CA GLU A 94 9.10 19.15 8.32
C GLU A 94 9.28 20.50 9.04
N LYS A 95 8.91 21.63 8.43
CA LYS A 95 8.94 22.94 9.11
C LYS A 95 8.07 22.96 10.37
N VAL A 96 6.91 22.31 10.33
CA VAL A 96 6.04 22.15 11.51
C VAL A 96 6.74 21.30 12.58
N SER A 97 7.38 20.20 12.20
CA SER A 97 8.19 19.36 13.10
C SER A 97 9.30 20.17 13.79
N GLN A 98 10.04 20.99 13.04
CA GLN A 98 11.12 21.81 13.60
C GLN A 98 10.60 22.86 14.59
N ARG A 99 9.44 23.48 14.29
CA ARG A 99 8.79 24.42 15.21
C ARG A 99 8.35 23.72 16.50
N PHE A 100 7.84 22.49 16.40
CA PHE A 100 7.49 21.67 17.57
C PHE A 100 8.73 21.35 18.41
N LYS A 101 9.81 20.85 17.77
CA LYS A 101 11.11 20.59 18.42
C LYS A 101 11.64 21.76 19.24
N SER A 102 11.51 22.98 18.73
CA SER A 102 11.99 24.18 19.42
C SER A 102 11.22 24.55 20.70
N LYS A 103 10.01 23.99 20.91
CA LYS A 103 9.09 24.37 21.99
C LYS A 103 8.78 23.23 22.97
N SER A 104 9.24 22.02 22.68
CA SER A 104 8.87 20.81 23.39
C SER A 104 10.02 20.23 24.20
N SER A 105 9.67 19.51 25.26
CA SER A 105 10.62 18.80 26.11
C SER A 105 11.19 17.55 25.45
N SER A 106 12.31 17.03 25.96
CA SER A 106 12.93 15.79 25.44
C SER A 106 11.97 14.59 25.43
N THR A 107 11.08 14.49 26.41
CA THR A 107 10.07 13.42 26.51
C THR A 107 9.05 13.48 25.38
N GLU A 108 8.61 14.67 24.99
CA GLU A 108 7.66 14.88 23.89
C GLU A 108 8.28 14.66 22.50
N LEU A 109 9.63 14.63 22.42
CA LEU A 109 10.39 14.45 21.19
C LEU A 109 10.81 13.00 20.94
N GLN A 110 10.36 12.07 21.77
CA GLN A 110 10.60 10.64 21.55
C GLN A 110 9.86 10.16 20.30
N VAL A 111 10.51 9.28 19.55
CA VAL A 111 9.98 8.65 18.34
C VAL A 111 9.89 7.15 18.53
N TYR A 112 9.05 6.52 17.72
CA TYR A 112 9.04 5.08 17.55
C TYR A 112 10.23 4.65 16.67
N ASP A 113 10.83 3.52 17.02
CA ASP A 113 11.79 2.78 16.22
C ASP A 113 11.08 1.55 15.63
N VAL A 114 11.05 1.47 14.30
CA VAL A 114 10.41 0.38 13.56
C VAL A 114 11.00 -0.99 13.95
N ASN A 115 12.28 -1.05 14.32
CA ASN A 115 12.97 -2.28 14.69
C ASN A 115 12.74 -2.72 16.14
N THR A 116 12.26 -1.86 17.03
CA THR A 116 12.05 -2.25 18.44
C THR A 116 10.62 -2.12 18.89
N ASP A 117 9.86 -1.17 18.35
CA ASP A 117 8.51 -0.86 18.81
C ASP A 117 7.40 -1.42 17.91
N LEU A 118 7.69 -1.71 16.64
CA LEU A 118 6.70 -2.29 15.73
C LEU A 118 6.57 -3.79 16.00
N GLU A 119 5.32 -4.25 16.09
CA GLU A 119 5.00 -5.68 16.22
C GLU A 119 5.59 -6.47 15.03
N PRO A 120 6.17 -7.67 15.27
CA PRO A 120 6.89 -8.42 14.22
C PRO A 120 6.10 -8.68 12.94
N SER A 121 4.81 -9.04 13.03
CA SER A 121 3.98 -9.33 11.86
C SER A 121 3.77 -8.09 10.97
N LEU A 122 3.59 -6.93 11.59
CA LEU A 122 3.46 -5.65 10.88
C LEU A 122 4.80 -5.15 10.34
N ARG A 123 5.91 -5.53 10.95
CA ARG A 123 7.23 -5.19 10.45
C ARG A 123 7.57 -5.91 9.16
N THR A 124 7.30 -7.21 9.07
CA THR A 124 7.53 -7.93 7.80
C THR A 124 6.64 -7.37 6.70
N MET A 125 5.42 -6.94 7.04
CA MET A 125 4.55 -6.23 6.11
C MET A 125 5.15 -4.87 5.67
N HIS A 126 5.54 -4.03 6.63
CA HIS A 126 6.18 -2.73 6.37
C HIS A 126 7.38 -2.88 5.42
N ASP A 127 8.31 -3.79 5.75
CA ASP A 127 9.50 -4.06 4.96
C ASP A 127 9.14 -4.50 3.53
N LYS A 128 8.16 -5.40 3.39
CA LYS A 128 7.71 -5.90 2.09
C LYS A 128 7.09 -4.80 1.23
N MET A 129 6.22 -3.96 1.79
CA MET A 129 5.62 -2.83 1.08
C MET A 129 6.66 -1.79 0.69
N ARG A 130 7.59 -1.50 1.61
CA ARG A 130 8.71 -0.61 1.35
C ARG A 130 9.58 -1.12 0.20
N ASP A 131 9.90 -2.41 0.19
CA ASP A 131 10.68 -3.05 -0.88
C ASP A 131 9.98 -3.01 -2.24
N LEU A 132 8.67 -3.27 -2.28
CA LEU A 132 7.88 -3.17 -3.52
C LEU A 132 7.93 -1.76 -4.10
N ALA A 133 7.77 -0.74 -3.25
CA ALA A 133 7.84 0.66 -3.68
C ALA A 133 9.24 1.05 -4.18
N LEU A 134 10.31 0.60 -3.49
CA LEU A 134 11.68 0.93 -3.86
C LEU A 134 12.16 0.20 -5.13
N LYS A 135 11.68 -1.02 -5.39
CA LYS A 135 12.00 -1.75 -6.64
C LYS A 135 11.59 -0.98 -7.90
N ARG A 136 10.53 -0.17 -7.82
CA ARG A 136 10.00 0.65 -8.93
C ARG A 136 10.70 1.99 -9.09
N GLN A 137 11.34 2.48 -8.03
CA GLN A 137 12.23 3.62 -8.12
C GLN A 137 13.45 3.14 -8.94
N CYS A 138 13.62 3.60 -10.19
CA CYS A 138 14.59 3.08 -11.19
C CYS A 138 16.06 3.01 -10.70
N ARG A 139 16.38 2.07 -9.80
CA ARG A 139 17.69 1.80 -9.20
C ARG A 139 18.42 3.03 -8.64
N SER A 140 17.73 4.12 -8.32
CA SER A 140 18.35 5.23 -7.61
C SER A 140 18.46 4.85 -6.14
N THR A 141 19.67 4.92 -5.59
CA THR A 141 19.85 4.81 -4.14
C THR A 141 19.08 5.94 -3.46
N VAL A 142 18.30 5.60 -2.42
CA VAL A 142 17.68 6.58 -1.52
C VAL A 142 18.74 7.59 -1.12
N ARG A 143 18.47 8.88 -1.36
CA ARG A 143 19.46 9.90 -1.02
C ARG A 143 19.65 9.94 0.50
N GLN A 144 20.86 10.23 0.96
CA GLN A 144 21.03 10.48 2.39
C GLN A 144 20.48 11.88 2.70
N LYS A 145 19.35 11.92 3.41
CA LYS A 145 18.86 13.12 4.09
C LYS A 145 18.67 12.84 5.57
N THR A 146 18.64 13.92 6.34
CA THR A 146 18.35 13.87 7.77
C THR A 146 16.89 13.44 7.98
N ALA A 147 16.69 12.35 8.73
CA ALA A 147 15.36 11.95 9.15
C ALA A 147 14.73 13.01 10.07
N TRP A 148 13.43 13.19 9.97
CA TRP A 148 12.64 14.10 10.78
C TRP A 148 11.37 13.39 11.25
N ALA A 149 10.65 13.97 12.22
CA ALA A 149 9.57 13.26 12.89
C ALA A 149 8.26 14.05 12.89
N LEU A 150 7.15 13.37 12.63
CA LEU A 150 5.81 13.87 12.91
C LEU A 150 5.45 13.51 14.35
N TYR A 151 5.29 14.53 15.19
CA TYR A 151 4.99 14.33 16.62
C TYR A 151 3.50 14.34 16.95
N GLU A 152 2.65 14.84 16.05
CA GLU A 152 1.22 14.94 16.28
C GLU A 152 0.45 14.34 15.12
N LYS A 153 -0.54 13.49 15.43
CA LYS A 153 -1.36 12.79 14.45
C LYS A 153 -2.06 13.75 13.46
N LYS A 154 -2.53 14.91 13.91
CA LYS A 154 -3.19 15.90 13.05
C LYS A 154 -2.32 16.37 11.88
N HIS A 155 -1.00 16.45 12.07
CA HIS A 155 -0.07 16.87 11.02
C HIS A 155 0.24 15.73 10.06
N PHE A 156 0.25 14.50 10.56
CA PHE A 156 0.33 13.30 9.74
C PHE A 156 -0.93 13.12 8.88
N ASP A 157 -2.13 13.20 9.47
CA ASP A 157 -3.38 13.05 8.74
C ASP A 157 -3.49 14.08 7.60
N ARG A 158 -3.08 15.33 7.86
CA ARG A 158 -3.00 16.37 6.84
C ARG A 158 -2.01 16.02 5.73
N LEU A 159 -0.78 15.64 6.08
CA LEU A 159 0.23 15.26 5.08
C LEU A 159 -0.26 14.12 4.18
N ILE A 160 -0.86 13.08 4.77
CA ILE A 160 -1.39 11.95 4.01
C ILE A 160 -2.56 12.39 3.12
N SER A 161 -3.50 13.20 3.62
CA SER A 161 -4.62 13.71 2.83
C SER A 161 -4.12 14.51 1.62
N ASP A 162 -3.24 15.48 1.85
CA ASP A 162 -2.69 16.34 0.79
C ASP A 162 -1.96 15.48 -0.28
N VAL A 163 -1.15 14.50 0.14
CA VAL A 163 -0.44 13.60 -0.77
C VAL A 163 -1.41 12.71 -1.57
N VAL A 164 -2.44 12.16 -0.93
CA VAL A 164 -3.44 11.31 -1.59
C VAL A 164 -4.20 12.10 -2.66
N GLU A 165 -4.63 13.32 -2.35
CA GLU A 165 -5.32 14.20 -3.31
C GLU A 165 -4.43 14.54 -4.50
N LEU A 166 -3.14 14.78 -4.28
CA LEU A 166 -2.18 15.03 -5.36
C LEU A 166 -1.97 13.78 -6.24
N VAL A 167 -1.88 12.59 -5.64
CA VAL A 167 -1.77 11.32 -6.38
C VAL A 167 -3.05 10.99 -7.15
N ASP A 168 -4.22 11.36 -6.62
CA ASP A 168 -5.49 11.29 -7.35
C ASP A 168 -5.44 12.19 -8.59
N GLY A 169 -4.97 13.43 -8.43
CA GLY A 169 -4.76 14.37 -9.54
C GLY A 169 -3.82 13.81 -10.62
N LEU A 170 -2.70 13.22 -10.21
CA LEU A 170 -1.78 12.53 -11.12
C LEU A 170 -2.46 11.39 -11.90
N THR A 171 -3.30 10.60 -11.23
CA THR A 171 -4.02 9.48 -11.85
C THR A 171 -5.04 9.96 -12.87
N GLN A 172 -5.77 11.04 -12.55
CA GLN A 172 -6.77 11.65 -13.44
C GLN A 172 -6.17 12.25 -14.72
N LEU A 173 -4.91 12.68 -14.69
CA LEU A 173 -4.21 13.16 -15.88
C LEU A 173 -3.97 12.08 -16.94
N PHE A 174 -3.92 10.80 -16.53
CA PHE A 174 -3.62 9.68 -17.44
C PHE A 174 -4.63 8.54 -17.30
N PRO A 175 -5.90 8.74 -17.69
CA PRO A 175 -6.95 7.72 -17.53
C PRO A 175 -6.63 6.41 -18.27
N ALA A 176 -5.87 6.47 -19.37
CA ALA A 176 -5.40 5.29 -20.09
C ALA A 176 -4.50 4.35 -19.24
N THR A 177 -3.94 4.83 -18.13
CA THR A 177 -3.10 4.04 -17.22
C THR A 177 -3.90 3.24 -16.19
N GLN A 178 -5.22 3.49 -16.05
CA GLN A 178 -6.04 2.92 -14.99
C GLN A 178 -6.10 1.38 -15.03
N GLN A 179 -6.17 0.80 -16.23
CA GLN A 179 -6.15 -0.66 -16.38
C GLN A 179 -4.83 -1.24 -15.88
N ARG A 180 -3.70 -0.70 -16.33
CA ARG A 180 -2.37 -1.18 -15.93
C ARG A 180 -2.13 -0.98 -14.44
N GLN A 181 -2.60 0.12 -13.85
CA GLN A 181 -2.56 0.32 -12.40
C GLN A 181 -3.36 -0.77 -11.67
N SER A 182 -4.53 -1.16 -12.18
CA SER A 182 -5.35 -2.23 -11.58
C SER A 182 -4.65 -3.59 -11.64
N GLU A 183 -3.97 -3.90 -12.75
CA GLU A 183 -3.16 -5.11 -12.87
C GLU A 183 -2.01 -5.13 -11.85
N LEU A 184 -1.28 -4.02 -11.71
CA LEU A 184 -0.20 -3.90 -10.74
C LEU A 184 -0.69 -4.02 -9.28
N VAL A 185 -1.90 -3.55 -8.95
CA VAL A 185 -2.48 -3.76 -7.61
C VAL A 185 -2.68 -5.24 -7.33
N VAL A 186 -3.17 -6.02 -8.31
CA VAL A 186 -3.36 -7.46 -8.13
C VAL A 186 -2.02 -8.16 -7.93
N GLU A 187 -0.97 -7.74 -8.65
CA GLU A 187 0.40 -8.24 -8.45
C GLU A 187 0.95 -7.86 -7.06
N GLU A 188 0.75 -6.63 -6.60
CA GLU A 188 1.10 -6.18 -5.24
C GLU A 188 0.43 -7.04 -4.18
N VAL A 189 -0.88 -7.26 -4.31
CA VAL A 189 -1.65 -8.08 -3.36
C VAL A 189 -1.11 -9.50 -3.30
N ARG A 190 -0.81 -10.13 -4.44
CA ARG A 190 -0.18 -11.47 -4.47
C ARG A 190 1.17 -11.52 -3.77
N GLU A 191 1.96 -10.45 -3.83
CA GLU A 191 3.26 -10.39 -3.16
C GLU A 191 3.14 -10.24 -1.64
N ILE A 192 2.03 -9.67 -1.13
CA ILE A 192 1.83 -9.36 0.29
C ILE A 192 0.76 -10.22 0.98
N GLU A 193 -0.06 -10.98 0.25
CA GLU A 193 -1.18 -11.77 0.82
C GLU A 193 -0.74 -12.87 1.79
N SER A 194 0.51 -13.32 1.67
CA SER A 194 1.12 -14.32 2.57
C SER A 194 1.68 -13.72 3.86
N GLN A 195 1.70 -12.39 3.98
CA GLN A 195 2.21 -11.73 5.17
C GLN A 195 1.20 -11.81 6.32
N PRO A 196 1.65 -12.02 7.56
CA PRO A 196 0.76 -12.24 8.70
C PRO A 196 -0.13 -11.03 9.04
N ALA A 197 0.27 -9.81 8.68
CA ALA A 197 -0.49 -8.59 8.91
C ALA A 197 -1.29 -8.11 7.67
N PHE A 198 -1.72 -9.04 6.81
CA PHE A 198 -2.41 -8.71 5.55
C PHE A 198 -3.81 -8.11 5.78
N ALA A 199 -4.55 -8.61 6.77
CA ALA A 199 -5.91 -8.13 7.05
C ALA A 199 -5.92 -6.68 7.59
N GLU A 200 -4.88 -6.27 8.31
CA GLU A 200 -4.73 -4.93 8.86
C GLU A 200 -4.61 -3.85 7.78
N LEU A 201 -4.19 -4.22 6.57
CA LEU A 201 -4.07 -3.29 5.45
C LEU A 201 -5.42 -2.79 4.92
N GLU A 202 -6.49 -3.59 5.02
CA GLU A 202 -7.80 -3.23 4.47
C GLU A 202 -8.26 -1.88 5.03
N THR A 203 -8.33 -1.78 6.37
CA THR A 203 -8.77 -0.55 7.06
C THR A 203 -7.74 0.59 6.97
N ALA A 204 -6.46 0.28 6.72
CA ALA A 204 -5.43 1.29 6.53
C ALA A 204 -5.48 1.91 5.13
N ALA A 205 -5.87 1.12 4.12
CA ALA A 205 -5.97 1.53 2.72
C ALA A 205 -7.21 2.36 2.42
N GLU A 206 -8.25 2.26 3.24
CA GLU A 206 -9.46 3.10 3.16
C GLU A 206 -9.12 4.59 3.10
N GLY A 207 -9.58 5.25 2.04
CA GLY A 207 -9.35 6.68 1.80
C GLY A 207 -7.92 7.05 1.39
N ILE A 208 -7.03 6.08 1.19
CA ILE A 208 -5.66 6.31 0.70
C ILE A 208 -5.46 5.66 -0.66
N ASP A 209 -5.86 4.39 -0.80
CA ASP A 209 -5.75 3.62 -2.03
C ASP A 209 -6.94 2.68 -2.15
N THR A 210 -8.01 3.18 -2.79
CA THR A 210 -9.26 2.43 -2.96
C THR A 210 -9.09 1.18 -3.82
N LEU A 211 -8.16 1.20 -4.78
CA LEU A 211 -7.86 0.03 -5.60
C LEU A 211 -7.23 -1.06 -4.73
N LEU A 212 -6.21 -0.71 -3.95
CA LEU A 212 -5.57 -1.65 -3.02
C LEU A 212 -6.55 -2.19 -1.98
N ALA A 213 -7.36 -1.32 -1.36
CA ALA A 213 -8.39 -1.74 -0.40
C ALA A 213 -9.35 -2.77 -1.02
N SER A 214 -9.86 -2.51 -2.22
CA SER A 214 -10.78 -3.42 -2.91
C SER A 214 -10.13 -4.76 -3.28
N SER A 215 -8.85 -4.75 -3.71
CA SER A 215 -8.12 -5.97 -4.05
C SER A 215 -7.77 -6.80 -2.81
N ILE A 216 -7.45 -6.15 -1.68
CA ILE A 216 -7.27 -6.83 -0.39
C ILE A 216 -8.58 -7.49 0.04
N GLN A 217 -9.69 -6.75 0.01
CA GLN A 217 -11.00 -7.28 0.36
C GLN A 217 -11.37 -8.51 -0.50
N GLN A 218 -11.10 -8.46 -1.81
CA GLN A 218 -11.31 -9.60 -2.71
C GLN A 218 -10.41 -10.79 -2.37
N ALA A 219 -9.14 -10.55 -2.06
CA ALA A 219 -8.20 -11.60 -1.67
C ALA A 219 -8.61 -12.25 -0.33
N LEU A 220 -8.99 -11.47 0.67
CA LEU A 220 -9.50 -11.97 1.95
C LEU A 220 -10.79 -12.79 1.77
N ALA A 221 -11.72 -12.32 0.94
CA ALA A 221 -12.94 -13.06 0.60
C ALA A 221 -12.62 -14.38 -0.12
N ALA A 222 -11.61 -14.39 -1.00
CA ALA A 222 -11.16 -15.60 -1.68
C ALA A 222 -10.44 -16.58 -0.72
N GLN A 223 -9.69 -16.08 0.27
CA GLN A 223 -9.06 -16.90 1.31
C GLN A 223 -10.08 -17.60 2.21
N GLY A 224 -11.31 -17.09 2.34
CA GLY A 224 -12.42 -17.76 3.02
C GLY A 224 -13.30 -18.64 2.12
N SER A 225 -13.10 -18.61 0.79
CA SER A 225 -13.94 -19.33 -0.16
C SER A 225 -13.30 -20.64 -0.60
N HIS A 226 -14.10 -21.72 -0.65
CA HIS A 226 -13.67 -22.93 -1.33
C HIS A 226 -13.68 -22.75 -2.84
N ASN A 227 -12.74 -23.41 -3.52
CA ASN A 227 -12.69 -23.51 -4.96
C ASN A 227 -12.91 -24.97 -5.38
N PHE A 228 -13.84 -25.21 -6.30
CA PHE A 228 -14.23 -26.53 -6.76
C PHE A 228 -14.10 -26.63 -8.28
N THR A 229 -13.11 -27.38 -8.77
CA THR A 229 -12.87 -27.54 -10.21
C THR A 229 -12.85 -29.01 -10.60
N LYS A 230 -13.63 -29.38 -11.63
CA LYS A 230 -13.67 -30.72 -12.24
C LYS A 230 -13.88 -31.89 -11.26
N ASN A 231 -14.52 -31.66 -10.12
CA ASN A 231 -14.88 -32.73 -9.21
C ASN A 231 -16.06 -33.52 -9.79
N THR A 232 -16.05 -34.85 -9.64
CA THR A 232 -17.02 -35.76 -10.23
C THR A 232 -17.65 -36.64 -9.15
N ALA A 233 -18.97 -36.82 -9.19
CA ALA A 233 -19.68 -37.79 -8.38
C ALA A 233 -20.42 -38.77 -9.30
N THR A 234 -20.25 -40.07 -9.07
CA THR A 234 -20.86 -41.15 -9.88
C THR A 234 -21.63 -42.14 -9.01
N ASP A 235 -22.47 -42.98 -9.63
CA ASP A 235 -23.30 -43.98 -8.98
C ASP A 235 -24.28 -43.38 -7.94
N GLU A 236 -24.29 -43.90 -6.71
CA GLU A 236 -25.11 -43.44 -5.57
C GLU A 236 -24.31 -42.52 -4.63
N ALA A 237 -23.22 -41.92 -5.10
CA ALA A 237 -22.37 -41.07 -4.27
C ALA A 237 -23.06 -39.75 -3.92
N ASN A 238 -22.91 -39.31 -2.67
CA ASN A 238 -23.39 -38.02 -2.19
C ASN A 238 -22.20 -37.10 -1.91
N ALA A 239 -21.98 -36.11 -2.77
CA ALA A 239 -20.95 -35.09 -2.60
C ALA A 239 -21.58 -33.77 -2.18
N GLN A 240 -21.15 -33.26 -1.03
CA GLN A 240 -21.54 -31.95 -0.51
C GLN A 240 -20.36 -30.98 -0.70
N TYR A 241 -20.66 -29.81 -1.26
CA TYR A 241 -19.69 -28.76 -1.53
C TYR A 241 -20.02 -27.53 -0.69
N GLY A 242 -19.02 -27.02 0.02
CA GLY A 242 -19.17 -25.90 0.95
C GLY A 242 -18.97 -26.32 2.40
N ASP A 243 -19.10 -25.36 3.30
CA ASP A 243 -18.97 -25.61 4.74
C ASP A 243 -20.23 -26.25 5.33
N GLU A 244 -20.06 -27.15 6.29
CA GLU A 244 -21.13 -27.72 7.11
C GLU A 244 -21.13 -27.04 8.50
N TYR A 245 -22.28 -26.54 8.94
CA TYR A 245 -22.43 -25.81 10.20
C TYR A 245 -23.37 -26.52 11.18
N ALA A 246 -22.87 -26.80 12.38
CA ALA A 246 -23.71 -27.11 13.53
C ALA A 246 -24.47 -25.86 14.01
N ARG A 247 -25.57 -26.06 14.74
CA ARG A 247 -26.44 -24.98 15.22
C ARG A 247 -25.67 -24.06 16.18
N GLY A 248 -25.41 -22.83 15.77
CA GLY A 248 -24.71 -21.81 16.56
C GLY A 248 -23.20 -21.72 16.30
N ALA A 249 -22.66 -22.49 15.35
CA ALA A 249 -21.27 -22.40 14.95
C ALA A 249 -20.99 -21.07 14.19
N GLN A 250 -19.79 -20.51 14.40
CA GLN A 250 -19.31 -19.31 13.70
C GLN A 250 -18.29 -19.70 12.62
N HIS A 251 -18.27 -18.93 11.54
CA HIS A 251 -17.29 -19.08 10.47
C HIS A 251 -15.90 -18.63 10.95
N ALA A 252 -14.91 -19.51 10.85
CA ALA A 252 -13.54 -19.24 11.31
C ALA A 252 -12.45 -20.00 10.53
N GLY A 253 -12.79 -20.67 9.43
CA GLY A 253 -11.85 -21.54 8.69
C GLY A 253 -11.49 -20.96 7.34
N SER A 254 -10.28 -21.27 6.87
CA SER A 254 -9.83 -20.92 5.53
C SER A 254 -10.56 -21.73 4.46
N GLY A 255 -10.68 -21.15 3.27
CA GLY A 255 -11.09 -21.81 2.05
C GLY A 255 -10.08 -22.87 1.61
N HIS A 256 -10.56 -23.84 0.83
CA HIS A 256 -9.78 -24.98 0.33
C HIS A 256 -9.99 -25.11 -1.17
N THR A 257 -8.99 -25.61 -1.90
CA THR A 257 -9.12 -25.93 -3.32
C THR A 257 -9.30 -27.44 -3.51
N PHE A 258 -10.40 -27.85 -4.12
CA PHE A 258 -10.72 -29.22 -4.46
C PHE A 258 -10.75 -29.34 -5.99
N ASN A 259 -9.70 -29.96 -6.54
CA ASN A 259 -9.54 -30.13 -7.98
C ASN A 259 -9.53 -31.61 -8.38
N GLU A 260 -10.32 -31.98 -9.40
CA GLU A 260 -10.34 -33.31 -10.03
C GLU A 260 -10.61 -34.48 -9.05
N ASN A 261 -11.36 -34.23 -7.97
CA ASN A 261 -11.75 -35.29 -7.03
C ASN A 261 -12.87 -36.16 -7.60
N MET A 262 -12.88 -37.46 -7.28
CA MET A 262 -13.94 -38.39 -7.69
C MET A 262 -14.55 -39.12 -6.49
N ALA A 263 -15.87 -39.01 -6.33
CA ALA A 263 -16.66 -39.81 -5.40
C ALA A 263 -17.51 -40.82 -6.20
N SER A 264 -17.49 -42.10 -5.83
CA SER A 264 -18.22 -43.16 -6.54
C SER A 264 -18.83 -44.19 -5.58
N GLY A 265 -19.67 -45.10 -6.10
CA GLY A 265 -20.36 -46.10 -5.28
C GLY A 265 -21.41 -45.48 -4.33
N LYS A 266 -21.43 -45.91 -3.06
CA LYS A 266 -22.33 -45.36 -2.01
C LYS A 266 -21.60 -44.38 -1.07
N ALA A 267 -20.58 -43.69 -1.57
CA ALA A 267 -19.74 -42.80 -0.79
C ALA A 267 -20.47 -41.53 -0.34
N LYS A 268 -20.07 -40.96 0.79
CA LYS A 268 -20.42 -39.61 1.22
C LYS A 268 -19.14 -38.78 1.31
N ALA A 269 -19.06 -37.69 0.54
CA ALA A 269 -17.91 -36.79 0.50
C ALA A 269 -18.34 -35.39 0.93
N GLN A 270 -17.56 -34.78 1.82
CA GLN A 270 -17.69 -33.37 2.20
C GLN A 270 -16.46 -32.63 1.67
N TYR A 271 -16.68 -31.67 0.77
CA TYR A 271 -15.66 -30.78 0.23
C TYR A 271 -15.88 -29.37 0.82
N GLY A 272 -15.33 -29.15 2.01
CA GLY A 272 -15.35 -27.88 2.74
C GLY A 272 -15.04 -28.10 4.22
N ASN A 273 -15.09 -27.05 5.04
CA ASN A 273 -14.88 -27.21 6.47
C ASN A 273 -16.14 -27.76 7.14
N ARG A 274 -15.95 -28.40 8.30
CA ARG A 274 -17.04 -28.82 9.16
C ARG A 274 -16.88 -28.14 10.51
N TYR A 275 -17.82 -27.27 10.84
CA TYR A 275 -17.90 -26.59 12.12
C TYR A 275 -18.90 -27.34 13.01
N LEU A 276 -18.36 -28.10 13.95
CA LEU A 276 -19.12 -28.94 14.89
C LEU A 276 -19.51 -28.19 16.16
#